data_AF-A0A2R3JRA1-F1
#
_entry.id   AF-A0A2R3JRA1-F1
#
_cell.length_a   1.000
_cell.length_b   1.000
_cell.length_c   1.000
_cell.angle_alpha   90.00
_cell.angle_beta   90.00
_cell.angle_gamma   90.00
#
_symmetry.space_group_name_H-M   'P 1'
#
loop_
_entity.id
_entity.type
_entity.pdbx_description
1 polymer ?
#
loop_
_entity_poly.entity_id
_entity_poly.type
_entity_poly.pdbx_seq_one_letter_code
_entity_poly.pdbx_strand_id
1 'polypeptide(L)'
;MEKLNFNYQTTQPISRPVHVGVVASGDLEVILKPITGTTTEVAVVTGSDGFKTVWGNVLTRFFARYPITATIEINDFGATPGVVNLRLTQAMEAL
;
A
#
# COMPACT_ATOMS: atom_id res chain seq x y z
N MET A 1 -3.22 0.72 -17.76
CA MET A 1 -2.51 1.30 -16.61
C MET A 1 -3.44 2.33 -15.98
N GLU A 2 -3.72 2.18 -14.68
CA GLU A 2 -4.63 3.04 -13.93
C GLU A 2 -3.94 3.65 -12.70
N LYS A 3 -4.45 4.81 -12.28
CA LYS A 3 -4.07 5.46 -11.01
C LYS A 3 -5.25 5.43 -10.07
N LEU A 4 -5.07 4.88 -8.88
CA LEU A 4 -6.09 4.75 -7.87
C LEU A 4 -5.63 5.46 -6.59
N ASN A 5 -6.55 6.17 -5.95
CA ASN A 5 -6.30 6.80 -4.65
C ASN A 5 -7.29 6.27 -3.63
N PHE A 6 -6.78 5.93 -2.45
CA PHE A 6 -7.56 5.46 -1.31
C PHE A 6 -7.18 6.26 -0.06
N ASN A 7 -8.14 6.46 0.84
CA ASN A 7 -7.93 7.19 2.09
C ASN A 7 -8.50 6.38 3.26
N TYR A 8 -7.72 6.28 4.33
CA TYR A 8 -8.08 5.53 5.53
C TYR A 8 -7.83 6.37 6.78
N GLN A 9 -8.80 6.40 7.71
CA GLN A 9 -8.57 6.98 9.03
C GLN A 9 -7.67 6.04 9.84
N THR A 10 -6.61 6.59 10.43
CA THR A 10 -5.49 5.84 11.02
C THR A 10 -5.01 6.50 12.30
N THR A 11 -4.33 5.73 13.15
CA THR A 11 -4.01 6.17 14.52
C THR A 11 -2.56 5.89 14.93
N GLN A 12 -1.78 5.18 14.11
CA GLN A 12 -0.44 4.73 14.45
C GLN A 12 0.61 5.34 13.50
N PRO A 13 1.12 6.54 13.76
CA PRO A 13 2.12 7.16 12.89
C PRO A 13 3.42 6.37 12.86
N ILE A 14 4.00 6.25 11.67
CA ILE A 14 5.32 5.65 11.48
C ILE A 14 6.43 6.69 11.73
N SER A 15 7.58 6.25 12.23
CA SER A 15 8.70 7.14 12.62
C SER A 15 9.80 7.29 11.56
N ARG A 16 9.81 6.40 10.56
CA ARG A 16 10.86 6.35 9.53
C ARG A 16 10.31 5.85 8.20
N PRO A 17 10.94 6.20 7.06
CA PRO A 17 10.54 5.67 5.77
C PRO A 17 10.89 4.18 5.63
N VAL A 18 10.10 3.48 4.81
CA VAL A 18 10.32 2.07 4.46
C VAL A 18 10.07 1.89 2.98
N HIS A 19 10.86 1.02 2.36
CA HIS A 19 10.69 0.60 0.97
C HIS A 19 10.85 -0.93 0.89
N VAL A 20 9.88 -1.60 0.25
CA VAL A 20 9.90 -3.04 0.04
C VAL A 20 9.44 -3.36 -1.38
N GLY A 21 10.11 -4.31 -2.03
CA GLY A 21 9.73 -4.83 -3.33
C GLY A 21 10.39 -4.12 -4.51
N VAL A 22 9.89 -4.41 -5.71
CA VAL A 22 10.38 -3.88 -6.99
C VAL A 22 9.27 -3.95 -8.03
N VAL A 23 9.29 -3.04 -9.02
CA VAL A 23 8.34 -3.04 -10.13
C VAL A 23 8.76 -4.03 -11.21
N ALA A 24 8.52 -5.32 -10.97
CA ALA A 24 8.74 -6.41 -11.92
C ALA A 24 7.44 -7.15 -12.22
N SER A 25 7.35 -7.86 -13.35
CA SER A 25 6.13 -8.60 -13.72
C SER A 25 5.69 -9.54 -12.60
N GLY A 26 4.46 -9.36 -12.11
CA GLY A 26 3.89 -10.13 -11.01
C GLY A 26 4.31 -9.67 -9.61
N ASP A 27 5.01 -8.55 -9.48
CA ASP A 27 5.43 -7.94 -8.22
C ASP A 27 5.11 -6.43 -8.17
N LEU A 28 5.35 -5.83 -7.01
CA LEU A 28 5.12 -4.43 -6.71
C LEU A 28 6.20 -3.89 -5.77
N GLU A 29 6.40 -2.58 -5.82
CA GLU A 29 7.09 -1.86 -4.75
C GLU A 29 6.09 -1.11 -3.86
N VAL A 30 6.41 -1.02 -2.56
CA VAL A 30 5.65 -0.30 -1.55
C VAL A 30 6.59 0.66 -0.84
N ILE A 31 6.26 1.95 -0.87
CA ILE A 31 7.02 3.02 -0.23
C ILE A 31 6.13 3.66 0.83
N LEU A 32 6.60 3.66 2.08
CA LEU A 32 5.96 4.30 3.22
C LEU A 32 6.77 5.53 3.64
N LYS A 33 6.11 6.67 3.84
CA LYS A 33 6.72 7.91 4.33
C LYS A 33 5.98 8.43 5.56
N PRO A 34 6.68 8.85 6.63
CA PRO A 34 6.03 9.50 7.78
C PRO A 34 5.22 10.72 7.36
N ILE A 35 4.06 10.91 7.96
CA ILE A 35 3.21 12.09 7.79
C ILE A 35 2.61 12.49 9.13
N THR A 36 2.24 13.76 9.28
CA THR A 36 1.46 14.23 10.42
C THR A 36 -0.04 14.10 10.15
N GLY A 37 -0.83 13.82 11.19
CA GLY A 37 -2.29 13.72 11.12
C GLY A 37 -2.84 12.35 11.51
N THR A 38 -4.05 12.05 11.05
CA THR A 38 -4.82 10.83 11.40
C THR A 38 -5.40 10.15 10.17
N THR A 39 -4.80 10.38 9.00
CA THR A 39 -5.27 9.80 7.74
C THR A 39 -4.07 9.30 6.95
N THR A 40 -4.23 8.13 6.37
CA THR A 40 -3.29 7.56 5.41
C THR A 40 -3.86 7.65 4.02
N GLU A 41 -3.09 8.28 3.13
CA GLU A 41 -3.33 8.31 1.71
C GLU A 41 -2.52 7.21 1.04
N VAL A 42 -3.17 6.41 0.19
CA VAL A 42 -2.53 5.37 -0.62
C VAL A 42 -2.73 5.69 -2.08
N ALA A 43 -1.63 5.99 -2.76
CA ALA A 43 -1.57 6.15 -4.21
C ALA A 43 -1.07 4.87 -4.86
N VAL A 44 -1.88 4.27 -5.73
CA VAL A 44 -1.56 3.05 -6.47
C VAL A 44 -1.46 3.38 -7.95
N VAL A 45 -0.33 3.04 -8.57
CA VAL A 45 -0.18 2.96 -10.02
C VAL A 45 -0.07 1.49 -10.39
N THR A 46 -1.04 0.96 -11.14
CA THR A 46 -1.05 -0.47 -11.51
C THR A 46 -1.13 -0.64 -13.02
N GLY A 47 -0.42 -1.66 -13.51
CA GLY A 47 -0.53 -2.14 -14.88
C GLY A 47 -1.84 -2.86 -15.19
N SER A 48 -2.63 -3.25 -14.18
CA SER A 48 -3.86 -4.04 -14.32
C SER A 48 -5.11 -3.18 -14.18
N ASP A 49 -5.84 -2.98 -15.27
CA ASP A 49 -7.02 -2.11 -15.28
C ASP A 49 -8.29 -2.82 -14.77
N GLY A 50 -9.19 -2.08 -14.12
CA GLY A 50 -10.49 -2.60 -13.66
C GLY A 50 -10.46 -3.33 -12.32
N PHE A 51 -9.33 -3.25 -11.58
CA PHE A 51 -9.15 -3.94 -10.30
C PHE A 51 -9.36 -3.04 -9.07
N LYS A 52 -9.87 -1.81 -9.23
CA LYS A 52 -10.13 -0.87 -8.13
C LYS A 52 -10.83 -1.48 -6.91
N THR A 53 -11.88 -2.30 -7.14
CA THR A 53 -12.62 -2.95 -6.05
C THR A 53 -11.76 -3.98 -5.31
N VAL A 54 -10.92 -4.74 -6.04
CA VAL A 54 -10.00 -5.73 -5.46
C VAL A 54 -8.91 -5.02 -4.64
N TRP A 55 -8.33 -3.95 -5.17
CA TRP A 55 -7.39 -3.09 -4.44
C TRP A 55 -8.00 -2.56 -3.13
N GLY A 56 -9.20 -1.99 -3.21
CA GLY A 56 -9.92 -1.51 -2.02
C GLY A 56 -10.16 -2.61 -0.98
N ASN A 57 -10.48 -3.83 -1.42
CA ASN A 57 -10.67 -4.99 -0.54
C ASN A 57 -9.38 -5.45 0.16
N VAL A 58 -8.24 -5.41 -0.53
CA VAL A 58 -6.92 -5.75 0.04
C VAL A 58 -6.50 -4.67 1.05
N LEU A 59 -6.55 -3.40 0.65
CA LEU A 59 -6.15 -2.28 1.49
C LEU A 59 -7.04 -2.14 2.73
N THR A 60 -8.36 -2.32 2.60
CA THR A 60 -9.28 -2.27 3.76
C THR A 60 -8.95 -3.36 4.79
N ARG A 61 -8.62 -4.58 4.34
CA ARG A 61 -8.18 -5.66 5.24
C ARG A 61 -6.82 -5.36 5.88
N PHE A 62 -5.90 -4.77 5.12
CA PHE A 62 -4.61 -4.34 5.64
C PHE A 62 -4.77 -3.30 6.75
N PHE A 63 -5.52 -2.21 6.53
CA PHE A 63 -5.73 -1.15 7.54
C PHE A 63 -6.57 -1.58 8.73
N ALA A 64 -7.47 -2.55 8.57
CA ALA A 64 -8.17 -3.16 9.70
C ALA A 64 -7.20 -3.86 10.68
N ARG A 65 -6.05 -4.33 10.20
CA ARG A 65 -5.00 -4.97 11.01
C ARG A 65 -3.91 -4.00 11.43
N TYR A 66 -3.54 -3.07 10.55
CA TYR A 66 -2.43 -2.13 10.74
C TYR A 66 -2.93 -0.69 10.47
N PRO A 67 -3.46 0.02 11.48
CA PRO A 67 -3.99 1.38 11.31
C PRO A 67 -2.86 2.42 11.27
N ILE A 68 -1.84 2.17 10.44
CA ILE A 68 -0.65 3.03 10.32
C ILE A 68 -0.96 4.36 9.69
N THR A 69 -0.39 5.45 10.20
CA THR A 69 -0.47 6.80 9.61
C THR A 69 0.80 7.07 8.80
N ALA A 70 0.66 7.12 7.48
CA ALA A 70 1.75 7.32 6.53
C ALA A 70 1.21 7.88 5.20
N THR A 71 2.09 8.39 4.34
CA THR A 71 1.84 8.40 2.90
C THR A 71 2.34 7.09 2.32
N ILE A 72 1.51 6.43 1.51
CA ILE A 72 1.85 5.15 0.87
C ILE A 72 1.81 5.32 -0.64
N GLU A 73 2.92 4.98 -1.30
CA GLU A 73 3.03 4.88 -2.75
C GLU A 73 3.22 3.40 -3.12
N ILE A 74 2.42 2.92 -4.07
CA ILE A 74 2.50 1.55 -4.60
C ILE A 74 2.60 1.61 -6.12
N ASN A 75 3.67 1.03 -6.66
CA ASN A 75 3.81 0.82 -8.10
C ASN A 75 3.78 -0.68 -8.38
N ASP A 76 2.73 -1.12 -9.06
CA ASP A 76 2.39 -2.52 -9.29
C ASP A 76 2.48 -2.88 -10.77
N PHE A 77 3.11 -4.03 -11.05
CA PHE A 77 3.17 -4.60 -12.38
C PHE A 77 2.49 -5.97 -12.46
N GLY A 78 1.23 -6.02 -11.99
CA GLY A 78 0.35 -7.18 -12.14
C GLY A 78 0.51 -8.23 -11.04
N ALA A 79 0.88 -7.81 -9.83
CA ALA A 79 0.96 -8.68 -8.68
C ALA A 79 -0.42 -9.24 -8.30
N THR A 80 -0.45 -10.51 -7.92
CA THR A 80 -1.68 -11.10 -7.37
C THR A 80 -2.00 -10.47 -6.01
N PRO A 81 -3.29 -10.46 -5.57
CA PRO A 81 -3.66 -9.92 -4.26
C PRO A 81 -2.87 -10.53 -3.09
N GLY A 82 -2.44 -11.79 -3.20
CA GLY A 82 -1.59 -12.44 -2.21
C GLY A 82 -0.19 -11.82 -2.12
N VAL A 83 0.43 -11.52 -3.26
CA VAL A 83 1.75 -10.85 -3.33
C VAL A 83 1.65 -9.41 -2.82
N VAL A 84 0.57 -8.69 -3.18
CA VAL A 84 0.29 -7.35 -2.65
C VAL A 84 0.24 -7.37 -1.12
N ASN A 85 -0.53 -8.28 -0.54
CA ASN A 85 -0.63 -8.39 0.93
C ASN A 85 0.71 -8.80 1.58
N LEU A 86 1.49 -9.65 0.92
CA LEU A 86 2.82 -10.04 1.39
C LEU A 86 3.76 -8.82 1.46
N ARG A 87 3.85 -8.02 0.40
CA ARG A 87 4.72 -6.82 0.38
C ARG A 87 4.29 -5.78 1.41
N LEU A 88 2.98 -5.55 1.55
CA LEU A 88 2.44 -4.68 2.60
C LEU A 88 2.80 -5.17 4.01
N THR A 89 2.73 -6.47 4.25
CA THR A 89 3.09 -7.06 5.56
C THR A 89 4.60 -6.98 5.81
N GLN A 90 5.43 -7.22 4.80
CA GLN A 90 6.89 -7.05 4.91
C GLN A 90 7.27 -5.60 5.21
N ALA A 91 6.56 -4.62 4.64
CA ALA A 91 6.77 -3.22 4.99
C ALA A 91 6.47 -2.93 6.46
N MET A 92 5.48 -3.62 7.06
CA MET A 92 5.20 -3.56 8.49
C MET A 92 6.29 -4.21 9.36
N GLU A 93 6.85 -5.34 8.93
CA GLU A 93 7.99 -5.98 9.62
C GLU A 93 9.25 -5.12 9.55
N ALA A 94 9.40 -4.36 8.47
CA ALA A 94 10.51 -3.47 8.25
C ALA A 94 10.35 -2.09 8.91
N LEU A 95 9.27 -1.81 9.67
CA LEU A 95 9.01 -0.58 10.44
C LEU A 95 9.49 -0.70 11.89
#